data_AF-A0A197JVW7-F1
#
_entry.id   AF-A0A197JVW7-F1
#
_cell.length_a   1.000
_cell.length_b   1.000
_cell.length_c   1.000
_cell.angle_alpha   90.00
_cell.angle_beta   90.00
_cell.angle_gamma   90.00
#
_symmetry.space_group_name_H-M   'P 1'
#
loop_
_entity.id
_entity.type
_entity.pdbx_description
1 polymer ?
#
loop_
_entity_poly.entity_id
_entity_poly.type
_entity_poly.pdbx_seq_one_letter_code
_entity_poly.pdbx_strand_id
1 'polypeptide(L)'
;MAITPLKGMRVWVAFITFVSLAVTVAFYSFIDFHVRKARRESNYVASMWEYFVWQDYVLIVTSALLFLIYLSSLFINRHVVSSKLLRAFLILIPAAFFLYVHAINIAVNVRIQNDINAFKDSHGQDSNIEKSNWLVCGDPSESAFVFCYLDNSHLLLGIIAGFFVVVEVVMSFVMSPQPSKTVDL
;
A
#
# COMPACT_ATOMS: atom_id res chain seq x y z
N MET A 1 33.55 1.26 -0.81
CA MET A 1 32.84 0.31 -1.70
C MET A 1 31.74 1.10 -2.40
N ALA A 2 31.89 1.42 -3.69
CA ALA A 2 30.91 2.26 -4.38
C ALA A 2 29.57 1.51 -4.51
N ILE A 3 28.49 2.12 -4.03
CA ILE A 3 27.14 1.59 -4.19
C ILE A 3 26.80 1.75 -5.66
N THR A 4 26.61 0.64 -6.40
CA THR A 4 26.08 0.73 -7.76
C THR A 4 24.70 1.38 -7.70
N PRO A 5 24.32 2.22 -8.68
CA PRO A 5 23.06 2.98 -8.64
C PRO A 5 21.83 2.08 -8.39
N LEU A 6 21.85 0.86 -8.94
CA LEU A 6 20.86 -0.19 -8.70
C LEU A 6 20.78 -0.68 -7.24
N LYS A 7 21.92 -0.79 -6.54
CA LYS A 7 21.93 -1.19 -5.12
C LYS A 7 21.36 -0.07 -4.24
N GLY A 8 21.66 1.18 -4.56
CA GLY A 8 21.08 2.34 -3.87
C GLY A 8 19.56 2.38 -4.02
N MET A 9 19.06 2.18 -5.24
CA MET A 9 17.63 2.11 -5.53
C MET A 9 16.93 0.98 -4.76
N ARG A 10 17.54 -0.20 -4.68
CA ARG A 10 16.98 -1.34 -3.91
C ARG A 10 16.90 -1.08 -2.41
N VAL A 11 17.89 -0.40 -1.84
CA VAL A 11 17.84 0.01 -0.42
C VAL A 11 16.70 0.99 -0.19
N TRP A 12 16.51 1.95 -1.10
CA TRP A 12 15.38 2.88 -1.03
C TRP A 12 14.03 2.18 -1.15
N VAL A 13 13.86 1.24 -2.08
CA VAL A 13 12.61 0.48 -2.21
C VAL A 13 12.36 -0.42 -1.00
N ALA A 14 13.40 -1.03 -0.44
CA ALA A 14 13.29 -1.79 0.81
C ALA A 14 12.86 -0.89 1.98
N PHE A 15 13.38 0.33 2.07
CA PHE A 15 12.96 1.31 3.07
C PHE A 15 11.49 1.72 2.88
N ILE A 16 11.07 2.02 1.65
CA ILE A 16 9.68 2.42 1.37
C ILE A 16 8.70 1.28 1.66
N THR A 17 9.02 0.05 1.26
CA THR A 17 8.19 -1.13 1.57
C THR A 17 8.15 -1.45 3.07
N PHE A 18 9.24 -1.19 3.81
CA PHE A 18 9.25 -1.27 5.28
C PHE A 18 8.32 -0.23 5.91
N VAL A 19 8.42 1.04 5.49
CA VAL A 19 7.55 2.11 6.01
C VAL A 19 6.09 1.81 5.69
N SER A 20 5.78 1.37 4.46
CA SER A 20 4.44 0.94 4.07
C SER A 20 3.93 -0.17 4.99
N LEU A 21 4.73 -1.23 5.20
CA LEU A 21 4.36 -2.33 6.10
C LEU A 21 4.13 -1.85 7.53
N ALA A 22 4.98 -0.97 8.05
CA ALA A 22 4.84 -0.43 9.40
C ALA A 22 3.53 0.36 9.56
N VAL A 23 3.17 1.18 8.58
CA VAL A 23 1.88 1.91 8.59
C VAL A 23 0.70 0.96 8.44
N THR A 24 0.78 -0.03 7.55
CA THR A 24 -0.26 -1.07 7.40
C THR A 24 -0.49 -1.82 8.71
N VAL A 25 0.58 -2.26 9.38
CA VAL A 25 0.47 -2.93 10.68
C VAL A 25 -0.10 -1.99 11.74
N ALA A 26 0.34 -0.73 11.79
CA ALA A 26 -0.18 0.25 12.74
C ALA A 26 -1.68 0.51 12.53
N PHE A 27 -2.12 0.64 11.29
CA PHE A 27 -3.52 0.85 10.92
C PHE A 27 -4.40 -0.32 11.35
N TYR A 28 -4.03 -1.56 10.98
CA TYR A 28 -4.84 -2.72 11.35
C TYR A 28 -4.77 -3.05 12.84
N SER A 29 -3.66 -2.75 13.52
CA SER A 29 -3.56 -2.87 14.99
C SER A 29 -4.46 -1.85 15.69
N PHE A 30 -4.56 -0.62 15.15
CA PHE A 30 -5.46 0.41 15.63
C PHE A 30 -6.92 -0.01 15.46
N ILE A 31 -7.28 -0.53 14.29
CA ILE A 31 -8.62 -1.09 14.03
C ILE A 31 -8.91 -2.21 15.03
N ASP A 32 -8.07 -3.24 15.12
CA ASP A 32 -8.29 -4.39 16.01
C ASP A 32 -8.48 -3.95 17.48
N PHE A 33 -7.69 -2.98 17.95
CA PHE A 33 -7.86 -2.41 19.29
C PHE A 33 -9.25 -1.78 19.47
N HIS A 34 -9.69 -0.95 18.53
CA HIS A 34 -10.99 -0.28 18.59
C HIS A 34 -12.17 -1.26 18.44
N VAL A 35 -12.06 -2.28 17.58
CA VAL A 35 -13.06 -3.34 17.45
C VAL A 35 -13.20 -4.12 18.76
N ARG A 36 -12.08 -4.52 19.37
CA ARG A 36 -12.10 -5.25 20.64
C ARG A 36 -12.67 -4.42 21.78
N LYS A 37 -12.35 -3.12 21.82
CA LYS A 37 -12.91 -2.19 22.81
C LYS A 37 -14.42 -2.04 22.61
N ALA A 38 -14.87 -1.81 21.37
CA ALA A 38 -16.28 -1.68 21.04
C ALA A 38 -17.08 -2.95 21.38
N ARG A 39 -16.53 -4.14 21.09
CA ARG A 39 -17.15 -5.43 21.44
C ARG A 39 -17.29 -5.62 22.95
N ARG A 40 -16.37 -5.09 23.76
CA ARG A 40 -16.48 -5.12 25.24
C ARG A 40 -17.52 -4.15 25.78
N GLU A 41 -17.71 -3.01 25.13
CA GLU A 41 -18.60 -1.94 25.59
C GLU A 41 -20.03 -2.07 25.05
N SER A 42 -20.26 -2.73 23.90
CA SER A 42 -21.60 -3.11 23.42
C SER A 42 -21.57 -4.25 22.39
N ASN A 43 -22.48 -5.21 22.50
CA ASN A 43 -22.63 -6.29 21.52
C ASN A 43 -23.12 -5.80 20.14
N TYR A 44 -23.69 -4.59 20.06
CA TYR A 44 -24.33 -4.07 18.85
C TYR A 44 -23.35 -3.39 17.89
N VAL A 45 -22.28 -2.75 18.41
CA VAL A 45 -21.28 -2.08 17.56
C VAL A 45 -20.32 -3.09 16.92
N ALA A 46 -20.16 -4.28 17.52
CA ALA A 46 -19.28 -5.33 16.99
C ALA A 46 -19.62 -5.74 15.54
N SER A 47 -20.89 -5.70 15.13
CA SER A 47 -21.30 -6.10 13.77
C SER A 47 -20.84 -5.14 12.67
N MET A 48 -20.64 -3.85 12.98
CA MET A 48 -20.21 -2.86 11.99
C MET A 48 -18.71 -2.99 11.67
N TRP A 49 -17.93 -3.55 12.60
CA TRP A 49 -16.48 -3.69 12.49
C TRP A 49 -16.01 -5.14 12.30
N GLU A 50 -16.94 -6.12 12.29
CA GLU A 50 -16.66 -7.53 12.04
C GLU A 50 -16.32 -7.83 10.57
N TYR A 51 -16.48 -6.85 9.68
CA TYR A 51 -16.07 -6.93 8.29
C TYR A 51 -14.58 -6.58 8.14
N PHE A 52 -13.71 -7.35 8.79
CA PHE A 52 -12.36 -7.52 8.22
C PHE A 52 -12.56 -8.26 6.90
N VAL A 53 -12.55 -7.51 5.81
CA VAL A 53 -12.76 -8.06 4.48
C VAL A 53 -11.53 -8.89 4.15
N TRP A 54 -11.69 -9.98 3.40
CA TRP A 54 -10.56 -10.78 2.93
C TRP A 54 -9.46 -9.94 2.24
N GLN A 55 -9.85 -8.79 1.70
CA GLN A 55 -9.00 -7.75 1.11
C GLN A 55 -7.98 -7.18 2.09
N ASP A 56 -8.31 -7.06 3.38
CA ASP A 56 -7.44 -6.50 4.41
C ASP A 56 -6.28 -7.45 4.75
N TYR A 57 -6.60 -8.74 4.88
CA TYR A 57 -5.61 -9.81 5.05
C TYR A 57 -4.69 -9.89 3.83
N VAL A 58 -5.25 -9.76 2.64
CA VAL A 58 -4.47 -9.71 1.40
C VAL A 58 -3.48 -8.54 1.42
N LEU A 59 -3.88 -7.35 1.87
CA LEU A 59 -2.99 -6.18 1.97
C LEU A 59 -1.83 -6.39 2.94
N ILE A 60 -2.11 -6.95 4.13
CA ILE A 60 -1.07 -7.24 5.12
C ILE A 60 -0.07 -8.24 4.55
N VAL A 61 -0.57 -9.36 4.01
CA VAL A 61 0.27 -10.45 3.50
C VAL A 61 1.10 -9.99 2.30
N THR A 62 0.51 -9.26 1.36
CA THR A 62 1.23 -8.75 0.18
C THR A 62 2.27 -7.69 0.55
N SER A 63 1.97 -6.79 1.49
CA SER A 63 2.95 -5.83 2.04
C SER A 63 4.13 -6.53 2.70
N ALA A 64 3.86 -7.54 3.53
CA ALA A 64 4.88 -8.33 4.22
C ALA A 64 5.74 -9.11 3.22
N LEU A 65 5.11 -9.73 2.22
CA LEU A 65 5.78 -10.48 1.17
C LEU A 65 6.69 -9.58 0.33
N LEU A 66 6.21 -8.39 -0.07
CA LEU A 66 7.02 -7.39 -0.77
C LEU A 66 8.25 -6.97 0.05
N PHE A 67 8.06 -6.67 1.34
CA PHE A 67 9.16 -6.32 2.22
C PHE A 67 10.19 -7.46 2.35
N LEU A 68 9.75 -8.71 2.57
CA LEU A 68 10.64 -9.86 2.67
C LEU A 68 11.39 -10.14 1.36
N ILE A 69 10.74 -9.95 0.21
CA ILE A 69 11.39 -10.05 -1.11
C ILE A 69 12.49 -9.00 -1.24
N TYR A 70 12.22 -7.74 -0.89
CA TYR A 70 13.22 -6.69 -1.00
C TYR A 70 14.35 -6.84 0.03
N LEU A 71 14.02 -7.23 1.26
CA LEU A 71 14.98 -7.54 2.31
C LEU A 71 15.91 -8.68 1.88
N SER A 72 15.34 -9.80 1.41
CA SER A 72 16.13 -10.92 0.90
C SER A 72 16.97 -10.52 -0.32
N SER A 73 16.51 -9.61 -1.16
CA SER A 73 17.28 -9.09 -2.30
C SER A 73 18.54 -8.30 -1.90
N LEU A 74 18.62 -7.81 -0.66
CA LEU A 74 19.80 -7.11 -0.11
C LEU A 74 20.84 -8.09 0.44
N PHE A 75 20.40 -9.22 0.99
CA PHE A 75 21.25 -10.23 1.64
C PHE A 75 21.66 -11.38 0.70
N ILE A 76 20.78 -11.79 -0.22
CA ILE A 76 21.02 -12.91 -1.12
C ILE A 76 21.91 -12.44 -2.29
N ASN A 77 23.12 -12.98 -2.34
CA ASN A 77 24.04 -12.78 -3.45
C ASN A 77 23.38 -13.17 -4.79
N ARG A 78 23.72 -12.40 -5.83
CA ARG A 78 23.15 -12.35 -7.21
C ARG A 78 22.90 -13.69 -7.94
N HIS A 79 23.31 -14.83 -7.38
CA HIS A 79 23.36 -16.14 -8.03
C HIS A 79 22.11 -17.02 -7.90
N VAL A 80 21.11 -16.67 -7.08
CA VAL A 80 19.98 -17.59 -6.80
C VAL A 80 18.93 -17.62 -7.92
N VAL A 81 18.83 -16.58 -8.75
CA VAL A 81 17.89 -16.57 -9.90
C VAL A 81 18.66 -16.26 -11.17
N SER A 82 18.99 -17.30 -11.93
CA SER A 82 19.75 -17.20 -13.18
C SER A 82 19.03 -16.39 -14.26
N SER A 83 17.68 -16.38 -14.24
CA SER A 83 16.85 -15.63 -15.19
C SER A 83 16.39 -14.28 -14.63
N LYS A 84 16.87 -13.19 -15.25
CA LYS A 84 16.44 -11.81 -14.95
C LYS A 84 14.92 -11.62 -15.11
N LEU A 85 14.34 -12.25 -16.13
CA LEU A 85 12.90 -12.22 -16.39
C LEU A 85 12.11 -12.88 -15.26
N LEU A 86 12.54 -14.07 -14.81
CA LEU A 86 11.86 -14.78 -13.73
C LEU A 86 11.86 -13.96 -12.43
N ARG A 87 12.99 -13.33 -12.10
CA ARG A 87 13.08 -12.43 -10.94
C ARG A 87 12.13 -11.24 -11.07
N ALA A 88 12.07 -10.61 -12.25
CA ALA A 88 11.18 -9.48 -12.47
C ALA A 88 9.70 -9.91 -12.37
N PHE A 89 9.31 -11.05 -12.95
CA PHE A 89 7.95 -11.58 -12.80
C PHE A 89 7.60 -11.87 -11.34
N LEU A 90 8.51 -12.48 -10.58
CA LEU A 90 8.31 -12.78 -9.15
C LEU A 90 8.13 -11.54 -8.28
N ILE A 91 8.68 -10.38 -8.68
CA ILE A 91 8.52 -9.11 -7.96
C ILE A 91 7.30 -8.33 -8.47
N LEU A 92 7.09 -8.31 -9.79
CA LEU A 92 6.09 -7.49 -10.44
C LEU A 92 4.67 -8.04 -10.24
N ILE A 93 4.48 -9.36 -10.15
CA ILE A 93 3.16 -9.96 -9.91
C ILE A 93 2.62 -9.56 -8.52
N PRO A 94 3.36 -9.77 -7.40
CA PRO A 94 2.92 -9.28 -6.09
C PRO A 94 2.72 -7.77 -6.04
N ALA A 95 3.58 -7.00 -6.70
CA ALA A 95 3.47 -5.54 -6.73
C ALA A 95 2.25 -5.04 -7.49
N ALA A 96 1.95 -5.65 -8.65
CA ALA A 96 0.76 -5.32 -9.44
C ALA A 96 -0.53 -5.69 -8.70
N PHE A 97 -0.53 -6.85 -8.04
CA PHE A 97 -1.66 -7.27 -7.21
C PHE A 97 -1.86 -6.33 -6.00
N PHE A 98 -0.77 -5.93 -5.33
CA PHE A 98 -0.79 -4.95 -4.24
C PHE A 98 -1.36 -3.59 -4.68
N LEU A 99 -0.90 -3.07 -5.83
CA LEU A 99 -1.43 -1.84 -6.42
C LEU A 99 -2.90 -1.94 -6.79
N TYR A 100 -3.32 -3.08 -7.35
CA TYR A 100 -4.71 -3.33 -7.72
C TYR A 100 -5.64 -3.27 -6.50
N VAL A 101 -5.26 -3.89 -5.39
CA VAL A 101 -6.08 -3.87 -4.16
C VAL A 101 -6.16 -2.47 -3.58
N HIS A 102 -5.05 -1.72 -3.52
CA HIS A 102 -5.08 -0.32 -3.08
C HIS A 102 -5.95 0.57 -3.98
N ALA A 103 -5.90 0.37 -5.31
CA ALA A 103 -6.73 1.12 -6.26
C ALA A 103 -8.23 0.84 -6.06
N ILE A 104 -8.60 -0.42 -5.77
CA ILE A 104 -9.99 -0.77 -5.43
C ILE A 104 -10.43 -0.07 -4.15
N ASN A 105 -9.62 -0.11 -3.09
CA ASN A 105 -9.99 0.52 -1.83
C ASN A 105 -10.20 2.02 -1.98
N ILE A 106 -9.37 2.69 -2.79
CA ILE A 106 -9.57 4.11 -3.10
C ILE A 106 -10.85 4.32 -3.90
N ALA A 107 -11.12 3.49 -4.92
CA ALA A 107 -12.36 3.59 -5.69
C ALA A 107 -13.61 3.42 -4.80
N VAL A 108 -13.56 2.51 -3.84
CA VAL A 108 -14.63 2.31 -2.84
C VAL A 108 -14.75 3.54 -1.94
N ASN A 109 -13.65 4.06 -1.38
CA ASN A 109 -13.67 5.25 -0.53
C ASN A 109 -14.17 6.50 -1.27
N VAL A 110 -13.76 6.70 -2.52
CA VAL A 110 -14.26 7.76 -3.40
C VAL A 110 -15.77 7.62 -3.62
N ARG A 111 -16.26 6.40 -3.86
CA ARG A 111 -17.69 6.15 -4.06
C ARG A 111 -18.50 6.44 -2.79
N ILE A 112 -18.03 5.99 -1.63
CA ILE A 112 -18.67 6.25 -0.33
C ILE A 112 -18.73 7.76 -0.09
N GLN A 113 -17.64 8.49 -0.33
CA GLN A 113 -17.61 9.96 -0.18
C GLN A 113 -18.59 10.66 -1.13
N ASN A 114 -18.68 10.21 -2.38
CA ASN A 114 -19.64 10.76 -3.33
C ASN A 114 -21.10 10.51 -2.89
N ASP A 115 -21.39 9.32 -2.37
CA ASP A 115 -22.72 8.98 -1.86
C ASP A 115 -23.07 9.82 -0.62
N ILE A 116 -22.12 10.05 0.29
CA ILE A 116 -22.29 10.94 1.46
C ILE A 116 -22.52 12.38 1.01
N ASN A 117 -21.73 12.88 0.06
CA ASN A 117 -21.88 14.24 -0.46
C ASN A 117 -23.23 14.41 -1.16
N ALA A 118 -23.68 13.44 -1.96
CA ALA A 118 -24.99 13.46 -2.59
C ALA A 118 -26.14 13.42 -1.57
N PHE A 119 -25.97 12.70 -0.47
CA PHE A 119 -26.94 12.67 0.63
C PHE A 119 -27.03 14.01 1.37
N LYS A 120 -25.89 14.65 1.66
CA LYS A 120 -25.84 16.00 2.26
C LYS A 120 -26.52 17.04 1.36
N ASP A 121 -26.22 17.01 0.07
CA ASP A 121 -26.84 17.87 -0.94
C ASP A 121 -28.37 17.69 -0.99
N SER A 122 -28.85 16.44 -0.84
CA SER A 122 -30.28 16.10 -0.86
C SER A 122 -31.05 16.53 0.40
N HIS A 123 -30.36 16.73 1.53
CA HIS A 123 -30.96 17.10 2.81
C HIS A 123 -30.77 18.57 3.21
N GLY A 124 -30.25 19.42 2.32
CA GLY A 124 -30.13 20.86 2.55
C GLY A 124 -29.14 21.24 3.65
N GLN A 125 -28.17 20.36 3.95
CA GLN A 125 -27.01 20.74 4.78
C GLN A 125 -26.11 21.67 3.96
N ASP A 126 -25.85 22.87 4.49
CA ASP A 126 -25.23 24.00 3.81
C ASP A 126 -24.09 23.64 2.82
N SER A 127 -24.25 24.13 1.60
CA SER A 127 -23.29 24.07 0.49
C SER A 127 -21.98 24.85 0.72
N ASN A 128 -21.83 25.46 1.90
CA ASN A 128 -20.61 26.14 2.35
C ASN A 128 -19.66 25.23 3.14
N ILE A 129 -20.07 24.00 3.47
CA ILE A 129 -19.16 22.99 3.99
C ILE A 129 -18.39 22.44 2.79
N GLU A 130 -17.08 22.71 2.74
CA GLU A 130 -16.17 22.23 1.72
C GLU A 130 -16.44 20.75 1.43
N LYS A 131 -16.75 20.42 0.17
CA LYS A 131 -17.06 19.03 -0.23
C LYS A 131 -15.95 18.13 0.28
N SER A 132 -16.27 17.20 1.18
CA SER A 132 -15.26 16.32 1.73
C SER A 132 -14.74 15.44 0.61
N ASN A 133 -13.45 15.58 0.33
CA ASN A 133 -12.76 14.73 -0.61
C ASN A 133 -12.21 13.53 0.17
N TRP A 134 -11.99 12.39 -0.48
CA TRP A 134 -11.48 11.20 0.20
C TRP A 134 -10.13 11.43 0.91
N LEU A 135 -9.34 12.40 0.44
CA LEU A 135 -8.06 12.84 1.04
C LEU A 135 -8.21 13.79 2.25
N VAL A 136 -9.35 14.45 2.41
CA VAL A 136 -9.56 15.48 3.42
C VAL A 136 -10.34 14.88 4.58
N CYS A 137 -9.69 14.80 5.74
CA CYS A 137 -10.33 14.44 6.98
C CYS A 137 -10.92 15.69 7.63
N GLY A 138 -12.11 15.57 8.25
CA GLY A 138 -12.85 16.68 8.86
C GLY A 138 -12.20 17.27 10.11
N ASP A 139 -12.99 17.71 11.08
CA ASP A 139 -12.49 18.45 12.25
C ASP A 139 -11.56 17.59 13.15
N PRO A 140 -10.38 18.10 13.56
CA PRO A 140 -9.40 17.39 14.40
C PRO A 140 -9.87 17.00 15.81
N SER A 141 -11.02 17.48 16.26
CA SER A 141 -11.55 17.22 17.60
C SER A 141 -12.19 15.84 17.78
N GLU A 142 -12.44 15.09 16.69
CA GLU A 142 -13.15 13.81 16.76
C GLU A 142 -12.21 12.61 16.60
N SER A 143 -12.48 11.49 17.30
CA SER A 143 -11.71 10.23 17.13
C SER A 143 -11.78 9.67 15.70
N ALA A 144 -12.84 10.01 14.95
CA ALA A 144 -12.98 9.72 13.53
C ALA A 144 -11.90 10.41 12.66
N PHE A 145 -11.32 11.52 13.13
CA PHE A 145 -10.24 12.24 12.46
C PHE A 145 -8.95 11.42 12.36
N VAL A 146 -8.53 10.83 13.49
CA VAL A 146 -7.29 10.03 13.55
C VAL A 146 -7.40 8.79 12.67
N PHE A 147 -8.57 8.14 12.67
CA PHE A 147 -8.84 7.01 11.80
C PHE A 147 -8.74 7.38 10.31
N CYS A 148 -9.37 8.49 9.91
CA CYS A 148 -9.32 8.95 8.53
C CYS A 148 -7.89 9.27 8.07
N TYR A 149 -7.09 9.96 8.89
CA TYR A 149 -5.70 10.27 8.53
C TYR A 149 -4.85 9.01 8.40
N LEU A 150 -5.06 8.03 9.30
CA LEU A 150 -4.36 6.76 9.23
C LEU A 150 -4.76 5.96 7.99
N ASP A 151 -6.04 5.91 7.65
CA ASP A 151 -6.54 5.21 6.44
C ASP A 151 -5.97 5.85 5.17
N ASN A 152 -6.06 7.17 5.04
CA ASN A 152 -5.51 7.90 3.91
C ASN A 152 -3.99 7.73 3.79
N SER A 153 -3.27 7.78 4.91
CA SER A 153 -1.82 7.57 4.92
C SER A 153 -1.46 6.14 4.52
N HIS A 154 -2.21 5.15 5.01
CA HIS A 154 -2.05 3.74 4.66
C HIS A 154 -2.26 3.50 3.16
N LEU A 155 -3.32 4.06 2.58
CA LEU A 155 -3.62 3.92 1.15
C LEU A 155 -2.58 4.62 0.27
N LEU A 156 -2.20 5.86 0.61
CA LEU A 156 -1.23 6.64 -0.15
C LEU A 156 0.16 6.00 -0.11
N LEU A 157 0.64 5.59 1.06
CA LEU A 157 1.95 4.95 1.20
C LEU A 157 2.00 3.60 0.47
N GLY A 158 0.90 2.85 0.47
CA GLY A 158 0.79 1.62 -0.33
C GLY A 158 0.96 1.87 -1.83
N ILE A 159 0.29 2.89 -2.39
CA ILE A 159 0.48 3.26 -3.80
C ILE A 159 1.92 3.68 -4.07
N ILE A 160 2.49 4.54 -3.22
CA ILE A 160 3.86 5.01 -3.36
C ILE A 160 4.81 3.80 -3.36
N ALA A 161 4.66 2.89 -2.41
CA ALA A 161 5.47 1.68 -2.33
C ALA A 161 5.35 0.84 -3.61
N GLY A 162 4.14 0.54 -4.06
CA GLY A 162 3.92 -0.22 -5.29
C GLY A 162 4.51 0.47 -6.54
N PHE A 163 4.37 1.79 -6.65
CA PHE A 163 4.95 2.57 -7.74
C PHE A 163 6.47 2.47 -7.75
N PHE A 164 7.13 2.67 -6.62
CA PHE A 164 8.59 2.57 -6.52
C PHE A 164 9.10 1.17 -6.84
N VAL A 165 8.36 0.12 -6.50
CA VAL A 165 8.66 -1.26 -6.91
C VAL A 165 8.61 -1.40 -8.44
N VAL A 166 7.56 -0.88 -9.09
CA VAL A 166 7.45 -0.91 -10.56
C VAL A 166 8.60 -0.15 -11.21
N VAL A 167 8.93 1.05 -10.71
CA VAL A 167 10.05 1.85 -11.22
C VAL A 167 11.38 1.09 -11.08
N GLU A 168 11.63 0.40 -9.96
CA GLU A 168 12.85 -0.41 -9.78
C GLU A 168 12.95 -1.58 -10.74
N VAL A 169 11.83 -2.26 -11.00
CA VAL A 169 11.79 -3.35 -11.98
C VAL A 169 12.09 -2.81 -13.38
N VAL A 170 11.45 -1.70 -13.79
CA VAL A 170 11.70 -1.06 -15.09
C VAL A 170 13.15 -0.62 -15.22
N MET A 171 13.69 0.06 -14.21
CA MET A 171 15.09 0.50 -14.21
C MET A 171 16.07 -0.68 -14.22
N SER A 172 15.73 -1.80 -13.57
CA SER A 172 16.52 -3.04 -13.63
C SER A 172 16.57 -3.65 -15.04
N PHE A 173 15.54 -3.45 -15.87
CA PHE A 173 15.55 -3.84 -17.28
C PHE A 173 16.37 -2.86 -18.14
N VAL A 174 16.16 -1.56 -17.97
CA VAL A 174 16.82 -0.51 -18.78
C VAL A 174 18.33 -0.47 -18.51
N MET A 175 18.75 -0.59 -17.25
CA MET A 175 20.16 -0.55 -16.85
C MET A 175 20.85 -1.92 -16.93
N SER A 176 20.19 -2.96 -17.42
CA SER A 176 20.84 -4.25 -17.61
C SER A 176 21.82 -4.17 -18.78
N PRO A 177 23.09 -4.60 -18.62
CA PRO A 177 24.00 -4.71 -19.76
C PRO A 177 23.36 -5.66 -20.78
N GLN A 178 23.22 -5.19 -22.02
CA GLN A 178 22.86 -6.04 -23.15
C GLN A 178 23.88 -7.19 -23.20
N PRO A 179 23.46 -8.44 -23.44
CA PRO A 179 24.43 -9.47 -23.77
C PRO A 179 25.19 -8.98 -25.00
N SER A 180 26.49 -8.72 -24.82
CA SER A 180 27.38 -8.46 -25.94
C SER A 180 27.16 -9.60 -26.91
N LYS A 181 26.79 -9.29 -28.16
CA LYS A 181 26.90 -10.25 -29.26
C LYS A 181 28.33 -10.76 -29.23
N THR A 182 28.54 -11.98 -28.73
CA THR A 182 29.74 -12.74 -29.05
C THR A 182 29.63 -13.03 -30.54
N VAL A 183 30.29 -12.17 -31.31
CA VAL A 183 30.76 -12.50 -32.65
C VAL A 183 31.83 -13.54 -32.42
N ASP A 184 31.46 -14.81 -32.54
CA ASP A 184 32.44 -15.88 -32.68
C ASP A 184 32.59 -16.15 -34.19
N LEU A 185 33.82 -15.91 -34.65
CA LEU A 185 34.35 -16.16 -35.99
C LEU A 185 34.28 -17.65 -36.37
#